data_AF-A0A7W5VIP0-F1
#
_entry.id   AF-A0A7W5VIP0-F1
#
_cell.length_a   1.000
_cell.length_b   1.000
_cell.length_c   1.000
_cell.angle_alpha   90.00
_cell.angle_beta   90.00
_cell.angle_gamma   90.00
#
_symmetry.space_group_name_H-M   'P 1'
#
loop_
_entity.id
_entity.type
_entity.pdbx_description
1 polymer ?
#
loop_
_entity_poly.entity_id
_entity_poly.type
_entity_poly.pdbx_seq_one_letter_code
_entity_poly.pdbx_strand_id
1 'polypeptide(L)'
;MADFDPPTDLLELKRAFNVIDARCEEISAALPSNVAVLEGKAEFDVERQAELVEARSDRLRLVEEINRHPWWSAVDDRHAAWRALHQAAQS
;
A
#
# COMPACT_ATOMS: atom_id res chain seq x y z
N MET A 1 2.10 -15.07 -22.60
CA MET A 1 1.72 -14.02 -21.64
C MET A 1 1.75 -12.72 -22.41
N ALA A 2 0.75 -11.85 -22.26
CA ALA A 2 0.88 -10.51 -22.79
C ALA A 2 2.00 -9.81 -21.98
N ASP A 3 3.04 -9.36 -22.68
CA ASP A 3 4.08 -8.52 -22.10
C ASP A 3 3.50 -7.12 -21.94
N PHE A 4 3.01 -6.83 -20.73
CA PHE A 4 2.60 -5.49 -20.35
C PHE A 4 3.85 -4.73 -19.92
N ASP A 5 4.06 -3.54 -20.49
CA ASP A 5 5.12 -2.62 -20.09
C ASP A 5 4.46 -1.42 -19.38
N PRO A 6 4.41 -1.42 -18.02
CA PRO A 6 3.80 -0.33 -17.28
C PRO A 6 4.62 0.95 -17.43
N PRO A 7 3.97 2.11 -17.64
CA PRO A 7 4.65 3.39 -17.66
C PRO A 7 5.44 3.66 -16.37
N THR A 8 6.55 4.40 -16.49
CA THR A 8 7.46 4.70 -15.37
C THR A 8 6.76 5.39 -14.21
N ASP A 9 5.85 6.32 -14.46
CA ASP A 9 5.07 7.03 -13.43
C ASP A 9 4.13 6.08 -12.67
N LEU A 10 3.46 5.16 -13.37
CA LEU A 10 2.67 4.11 -12.74
C LEU A 10 3.52 3.15 -11.91
N LEU A 11 4.73 2.84 -12.38
CA LEU A 11 5.70 2.03 -11.66
C LEU A 11 6.18 2.74 -10.38
N GLU A 12 6.47 4.03 -10.44
CA GLU A 12 6.82 4.86 -9.29
C GLU A 12 5.69 4.91 -8.25
N LEU A 13 4.44 5.08 -8.70
CA LEU A 13 3.27 5.00 -7.82
C LEU A 13 3.19 3.64 -7.11
N LYS A 14 3.43 2.54 -7.83
CA LYS A 14 3.41 1.20 -7.23
C LYS A 14 4.55 0.97 -6.24
N ARG A 15 5.75 1.48 -6.52
CA ARG A 15 6.89 1.43 -5.59
C ARG A 15 6.60 2.24 -4.33
N ALA A 16 6.10 3.47 -4.48
CA ALA A 16 5.69 4.31 -3.36
C ALA A 16 4.61 3.60 -2.52
N PHE A 17 3.61 3.00 -3.16
CA PHE A 17 2.59 2.21 -2.46
C PHE A 17 3.22 1.09 -1.63
N ASN A 18 4.15 0.31 -2.21
CA ASN A 18 4.77 -0.81 -1.50
C ASN A 18 5.55 -0.32 -0.26
N VAL A 19 6.22 0.83 -0.35
CA VAL A 19 6.94 1.44 0.80
C VAL A 19 5.97 1.82 1.91
N ILE A 20 4.87 2.51 1.58
CA ILE A 20 3.87 2.93 2.57
C ILE A 20 3.11 1.74 3.15
N ASP A 21 2.85 0.70 2.36
CA ASP A 21 2.20 -0.52 2.84
C ASP A 21 3.09 -1.26 3.85
N ALA A 22 4.38 -1.42 3.56
CA ALA A 22 5.34 -1.95 4.51
C ALA A 22 5.40 -1.11 5.80
N ARG A 23 5.38 0.22 5.67
CA ARG A 23 5.34 1.13 6.83
C ARG A 23 4.07 0.92 7.68
N CYS A 24 2.91 0.71 7.05
CA CYS A 24 1.67 0.39 7.76
C CYS A 24 1.81 -0.92 8.56
N GLU A 25 2.42 -1.94 7.96
CA GLU A 25 2.65 -3.23 8.61
C GLU A 25 3.61 -3.10 9.80
N GLU A 26 4.72 -2.39 9.64
CA GLU A 26 5.70 -2.11 10.71
C GLU A 26 5.04 -1.44 11.92
N ILE A 27 4.29 -0.36 11.68
CA ILE A 27 3.61 0.39 12.75
C ILE A 27 2.56 -0.50 13.42
N SER A 28 1.75 -1.21 12.62
CA SER A 28 0.71 -2.08 13.14
C SER A 28 1.26 -3.25 13.95
N ALA A 29 2.43 -3.77 13.61
CA ALA A 29 3.09 -4.84 14.34
C ALA A 29 3.68 -4.36 15.69
N ALA A 30 4.07 -3.09 15.76
CA ALA A 30 4.59 -2.47 16.98
C ALA A 30 3.49 -2.02 17.97
N LEU A 31 2.24 -1.89 17.51
CA LEU A 31 1.12 -1.51 18.36
C LEU A 31 0.70 -2.66 19.28
N PRO A 32 0.33 -2.36 20.54
CA PRO A 32 -0.22 -3.35 21.44
C PRO A 32 -1.57 -3.87 20.94
N SER A 33 -1.87 -5.13 21.24
CA SER A 33 -3.21 -5.68 20.99
C SER A 33 -4.26 -4.89 21.76
N ASN A 34 -5.40 -4.60 21.11
CA ASN A 34 -6.55 -3.96 21.75
C ASN A 34 -7.02 -4.73 22.99
N VAL A 35 -6.89 -6.07 22.99
CA VAL A 35 -7.23 -6.90 24.16
C VAL A 35 -6.30 -6.59 25.32
N ALA A 36 -4.99 -6.50 25.07
CA ALA A 36 -4.01 -6.18 26.12
C ALA A 36 -4.23 -4.78 26.71
N VAL A 37 -4.64 -3.81 25.89
CA VAL A 37 -5.00 -2.46 26.36
C VAL A 37 -6.26 -2.50 27.23
N LEU A 38 -7.32 -3.19 26.79
CA LEU A 38 -8.57 -3.31 27.55
C LEU A 38 -8.39 -4.04 28.89
N GLU A 39 -7.49 -5.02 28.95
CA GLU A 39 -7.13 -5.74 30.17
C GLU A 39 -6.13 -4.98 31.07
N GLY A 40 -5.66 -3.80 30.65
CA GLY A 40 -4.67 -3.01 31.39
C GLY A 40 -3.25 -3.62 31.39
N LYS A 41 -2.97 -4.55 30.46
CA LYS A 41 -1.66 -5.21 30.30
C LYS A 41 -0.71 -4.45 29.38
N ALA A 42 -1.22 -3.46 28.66
CA ALA A 42 -0.44 -2.55 27.81
C ALA A 42 -1.06 -1.14 27.85
N GLU A 43 -0.23 -0.13 27.64
CA GLU A 43 -0.69 1.26 27.51
C GLU A 43 -1.13 1.54 26.07
N PHE A 44 -2.11 2.42 25.91
CA PHE A 44 -2.56 2.86 24.59
C PHE A 44 -1.57 3.88 24.01
N ASP A 45 -0.98 3.54 22.86
CA ASP A 45 0.00 4.37 22.16
C ASP A 45 -0.70 5.28 21.14
N VAL A 46 -1.13 6.47 21.60
CA VAL A 46 -1.88 7.44 20.80
C VAL A 46 -1.08 7.94 19.60
N GLU A 47 0.21 8.22 19.80
CA GLU A 47 1.10 8.77 18.77
C GLU A 47 1.27 7.76 17.63
N ARG A 48 1.57 6.50 17.97
CA ARG A 48 1.73 5.44 16.96
C ARG A 48 0.41 5.07 16.27
N GLN A 49 -0.73 5.21 16.94
CA GLN A 49 -2.04 5.08 16.30
C GLN A 49 -2.30 6.20 15.29
N ALA A 50 -1.94 7.44 15.61
CA ALA A 50 -2.04 8.56 14.68
C ALA A 50 -1.14 8.34 13.45
N GLU A 51 0.11 7.92 13.65
CA GLU A 51 1.04 7.57 12.56
C GLU A 51 0.46 6.47 11.65
N LEU A 52 -0.18 5.43 12.22
CA LEU A 52 -0.80 4.37 11.44
C LEU A 52 -1.98 4.88 10.59
N VAL A 53 -2.77 5.81 11.14
CA VAL A 53 -3.89 6.42 10.41
C VAL A 53 -3.38 7.24 9.23
N GLU A 54 -2.35 8.05 9.44
CA GLU A 54 -1.70 8.83 8.38
C GLU A 54 -1.13 7.93 7.29
N ALA A 55 -0.35 6.91 7.67
CA ALA A 55 0.22 5.95 6.71
C ALA A 55 -0.86 5.22 5.90
N ARG A 56 -1.98 4.85 6.53
CA ARG A 56 -3.13 4.23 5.83
C ARG A 56 -3.82 5.21 4.88
N SER A 57 -3.90 6.48 5.23
CA SER A 57 -4.42 7.54 4.36
C SER A 57 -3.55 7.71 3.12
N ASP A 58 -2.22 7.75 3.29
CA ASP A 58 -1.28 7.81 2.17
C ASP A 58 -1.35 6.56 1.28
N ARG A 59 -1.47 5.38 1.89
CA ARG A 59 -1.67 4.13 1.14
C ARG A 59 -2.94 4.18 0.30
N LEU A 60 -4.04 4.68 0.87
CA LEU A 60 -5.31 4.84 0.17
C LEU A 60 -5.18 5.81 -1.01
N ARG A 61 -4.55 6.97 -0.80
CA ARG A 61 -4.29 7.93 -1.87
C ARG A 61 -3.49 7.31 -3.02
N LEU A 62 -2.42 6.58 -2.71
CA LEU A 62 -1.59 5.93 -3.72
C LEU A 62 -2.35 4.86 -4.51
N VAL A 63 -3.15 4.02 -3.84
CA VAL A 63 -3.94 3.00 -4.57
C VAL A 63 -5.03 3.62 -5.42
N GLU A 64 -5.61 4.76 -5.01
CA GLU A 64 -6.53 5.53 -5.84
C GLU A 64 -5.83 6.11 -7.08
N GLU A 65 -4.67 6.73 -6.92
CA GLU A 65 -3.85 7.28 -8.02
C GLU A 65 -3.46 6.18 -9.01
N ILE A 66 -2.98 5.04 -8.51
CA ILE A 66 -2.71 3.85 -9.34
C ILE A 66 -3.98 3.49 -10.12
N ASN A 67 -5.13 3.29 -9.46
CA ASN A 67 -6.33 2.81 -10.14
C ASN A 67 -6.94 3.81 -11.14
N ARG A 68 -6.73 5.12 -10.94
CA ARG A 68 -7.17 6.18 -11.85
C ARG A 68 -6.21 6.42 -13.02
N HIS A 69 -5.05 5.75 -13.04
CA HIS A 69 -4.05 5.96 -14.07
C HIS A 69 -4.59 5.62 -15.48
N PRO A 70 -4.45 6.50 -16.50
CA PRO A 70 -5.06 6.30 -17.81
C PRO A 70 -4.63 5.02 -18.54
N TRP A 71 -3.43 4.51 -18.25
CA TRP A 71 -2.91 3.27 -18.83
C TRP A 71 -3.86 2.08 -18.65
N TRP A 72 -4.65 2.04 -17.56
CA TRP A 72 -5.60 0.96 -17.32
C TRP A 72 -6.72 0.87 -18.35
N SER A 73 -7.01 1.95 -19.06
CA SER A 73 -8.00 1.96 -20.14
C SER A 73 -7.47 1.35 -21.43
N ALA A 74 -6.15 1.18 -21.55
CA ALA A 74 -5.47 0.66 -22.73
C ALA A 74 -5.07 -0.82 -22.61
N VAL A 75 -5.29 -1.46 -21.44
CA VAL A 75 -4.95 -2.86 -21.21
C VAL A 75 -6.15 -3.78 -21.43
N ASP A 76 -5.93 -4.87 -22.16
CA ASP A 76 -6.99 -5.83 -22.49
C ASP A 76 -7.29 -6.80 -21.33
N ASP A 77 -6.29 -7.08 -20.49
CA ASP A 77 -6.42 -7.91 -19.28
C ASP A 77 -5.87 -7.15 -18.07
N ARG A 78 -6.77 -6.52 -17.32
CA ARG A 78 -6.43 -5.74 -16.12
C ARG A 78 -5.73 -6.58 -15.06
N HIS A 79 -6.12 -7.84 -14.89
CA HIS A 79 -5.54 -8.70 -13.86
C HIS A 79 -4.10 -9.11 -14.22
N ALA A 80 -3.86 -9.50 -15.47
CA ALA A 80 -2.51 -9.79 -15.93
C ALA A 80 -1.61 -8.54 -15.92
N ALA A 81 -2.13 -7.38 -16.33
CA ALA A 81 -1.43 -6.10 -16.25
C ALA A 81 -1.09 -5.70 -14.80
N TRP A 82 -1.99 -5.96 -13.84
CA TRP A 82 -1.72 -5.72 -12.42
C TRP A 82 -0.59 -6.58 -11.88
N ARG A 83 -0.53 -7.86 -12.28
CA ARG A 83 0.59 -8.75 -11.91
C ARG A 83 1.91 -8.28 -12.51
N ALA A 84 1.90 -7.85 -13.78
CA ALA A 84 3.09 -7.31 -14.44
C ALA A 84 3.60 -6.05 -13.73
N LEU A 85 2.70 -5.11 -13.37
CA LEU A 85 3.05 -3.93 -12.57
C LEU A 85 3.63 -4.31 -11.20
N HIS A 86 3.04 -5.29 -10.52
CA HIS A 86 3.56 -5.76 -9.24
C HIS A 86 4.98 -6.34 -9.37
N GLN A 87 5.21 -7.17 -10.38
CA GLN A 87 6.51 -7.77 -10.64
C GLN A 87 7.56 -6.70 -11.02
N ALA A 88 7.21 -5.76 -11.90
CA ALA A 88 8.10 -4.67 -12.30
C ALA A 88 8.47 -3.75 -11.12
N ALA A 89 7.56 -3.55 -10.17
CA ALA A 89 7.83 -2.73 -8.99
C ALA A 89 8.76 -3.40 -7.96
N GLN A 90 9.01 -4.71 -8.10
CA GLN A 90 9.91 -5.47 -7.24
C GLN A 90 11.34 -5.58 -7.79
N SER A 91 11.54 -5.30 -9.09
CA SER A 91 12.87 -5.17 -9.72
C SER A 91 13.45 -3.78 -9.51
#